data_AF-A0A6C0HHB7-F1
#
_entry.id   AF-A0A6C0HHB7-F1
#
_cell.length_a   1.000
_cell.length_b   1.000
_cell.length_c   1.000
_cell.angle_alpha   90.00
_cell.angle_beta   90.00
_cell.angle_gamma   90.00
#
_symmetry.space_group_name_H-M   'P 1'
#
loop_
_entity.id
_entity.type
_entity.pdbx_description
1 polymer ?
#
loop_
_entity_poly.entity_id
_entity_poly.type
_entity_poly.pdbx_seq_one_letter_code
_entity_poly.pdbx_strand_id
1 'polypeptide(L)'
;MADEECQELKNIKYKNMLLSGNINTINTTTINSKQANIDMFLDKESQLNKSEPWNKLNKTAKITQLNEYVETISVEHKLSSTEIATLKSYLTESLDKKKLQHVKDVQYDKSTNKIRLIPCLHFNPVTRKFTIKRQEKRVSTLKSLGAGKPKKQGF
;
A
#
# COMPACT_ATOMS: atom_id res chain seq x y z
N MET A 1 32.11 47.81 -61.76
CA MET A 1 31.58 47.82 -60.38
C MET A 1 30.07 47.91 -60.46
N ALA A 2 29.41 46.75 -60.51
CA ALA A 2 27.98 46.58 -60.29
C ALA A 2 27.80 45.07 -60.09
N ASP A 3 27.75 44.68 -58.82
CA ASP A 3 27.55 43.29 -58.37
C ASP A 3 26.08 42.95 -58.64
N GLU A 4 25.78 42.44 -59.83
CA GLU A 4 24.44 41.96 -60.17
C GLU A 4 24.26 40.60 -59.50
N GLU A 5 24.02 40.63 -58.18
CA GLU A 5 23.71 39.47 -57.37
C GLU A 5 22.65 38.62 -58.10
N CYS A 6 23.04 37.41 -58.50
CA CYS A 6 22.21 36.47 -59.23
C CYS A 6 20.84 36.35 -58.55
N GLN A 7 19.74 36.55 -59.29
CA GLN A 7 18.38 36.46 -58.76
C GLN A 7 18.10 35.12 -58.07
N GLU A 8 18.76 34.05 -58.51
CA GLU A 8 18.73 32.75 -57.84
C GLU A 8 19.29 32.81 -56.43
N LEU A 9 20.37 33.56 -56.20
CA LEU A 9 20.97 33.75 -54.88
C LEU A 9 20.03 34.50 -53.93
N LYS A 10 19.31 35.51 -54.44
CA LYS A 10 18.28 36.22 -53.66
C LYS A 10 17.12 35.29 -53.29
N ASN A 11 16.67 34.45 -54.21
CA ASN A 11 15.61 33.48 -53.97
C ASN A 11 16.03 32.39 -52.97
N ILE A 12 17.26 31.89 -53.06
CA ILE A 12 17.82 30.91 -52.10
C ILE A 12 17.97 31.55 -50.71
N LYS A 13 18.47 32.78 -50.62
CA LYS A 13 18.62 33.51 -49.35
C LYS A 13 17.27 33.77 -48.69
N TYR A 14 16.26 34.17 -49.47
CA TYR A 14 14.90 34.37 -48.97
C TYR A 14 14.26 33.06 -48.50
N LYS A 15 14.42 31.98 -49.27
CA LYS A 15 13.93 30.65 -48.88
C LYS A 15 14.60 30.17 -47.58
N ASN A 16 15.92 30.35 -47.44
CA ASN A 16 16.63 30.06 -46.19
C ASN A 16 16.16 30.94 -45.04
N MET A 17 15.94 32.24 -45.27
CA MET A 17 15.46 33.16 -44.24
C MET A 17 14.08 32.78 -43.71
N LEU A 18 13.16 32.34 -44.60
CA LEU A 18 11.84 31.84 -44.22
C LEU A 18 11.90 30.53 -43.44
N LEU A 19 12.79 29.60 -43.83
CA LEU A 19 12.95 28.33 -43.13
C LEU A 19 13.63 28.51 -41.76
N SER A 20 14.65 29.36 -41.66
CA SER A 20 15.41 29.56 -40.42
C SER A 20 14.70 30.45 -39.40
N GLY A 21 13.75 31.30 -39.82
CA GLY A 21 13.06 32.25 -38.95
C GLY A 21 12.01 31.66 -37.99
N ASN A 22 11.61 30.39 -38.16
CA ASN A 22 10.46 29.82 -37.44
C ASN A 22 10.69 28.47 -36.76
N ILE A 23 11.94 28.01 -36.64
CA ILE A 23 12.24 26.66 -36.11
C ILE A 23 12.59 26.67 -34.60
N ASN A 24 12.99 27.82 -34.03
CA ASN A 24 13.54 27.85 -32.68
C ASN A 24 12.56 28.19 -31.54
N THR A 25 11.31 28.55 -31.85
CA THR A 25 10.36 29.06 -30.82
C THR A 25 9.13 28.19 -30.56
N ILE A 26 8.87 27.15 -31.35
CA ILE A 26 7.65 26.34 -31.22
C ILE A 26 7.86 25.07 -30.37
N ASN A 27 9.10 24.67 -30.06
CA ASN A 27 9.36 23.31 -29.57
C ASN A 27 10.24 23.19 -28.31
N THR A 28 10.33 24.20 -27.44
CA THR A 28 11.03 24.05 -26.14
C THR A 28 10.06 24.22 -24.98
N THR A 29 9.25 25.28 -24.94
CA THR A 29 8.26 25.50 -23.88
C THR A 29 7.18 24.42 -23.85
N THR A 30 6.65 24.05 -25.02
CA THR A 30 5.59 23.03 -25.19
C THR A 30 6.10 21.62 -24.86
N ILE A 31 7.36 21.32 -25.17
CA ILE A 31 8.00 20.03 -24.85
C ILE A 31 8.34 19.96 -23.35
N ASN A 32 8.87 21.04 -22.77
CA ASN A 32 9.10 21.15 -21.32
C ASN A 32 7.80 21.02 -20.52
N SER A 33 6.70 21.61 -20.97
CA SER A 33 5.39 21.46 -20.32
C SER A 33 4.81 20.05 -20.44
N LYS A 34 5.08 19.32 -21.53
CA LYS A 34 4.69 17.90 -21.67
C LYS A 34 5.56 16.99 -20.80
N GLN A 35 6.87 17.23 -20.76
CA GLN A 35 7.81 16.50 -19.90
C GLN A 35 7.48 16.72 -18.42
N ALA A 36 7.24 17.96 -17.99
CA ALA A 36 6.82 18.26 -16.62
C ALA A 36 5.48 17.60 -16.25
N ASN A 37 4.56 17.44 -17.22
CA ASN A 37 3.30 16.73 -17.00
C ASN A 37 3.51 15.22 -16.81
N ILE A 38 4.42 14.63 -17.60
CA ILE A 38 4.81 13.23 -17.50
C ILE A 38 5.52 12.98 -16.16
N ASP A 39 6.48 13.83 -15.79
CA ASP A 39 7.19 13.71 -14.53
C ASP A 39 6.23 13.85 -13.34
N MET A 40 5.28 14.79 -13.40
CA MET A 40 4.26 14.94 -12.36
C MET A 40 3.27 13.76 -12.31
N PHE A 41 2.96 13.14 -13.45
CA PHE A 41 2.15 11.92 -13.52
C PHE A 41 2.91 10.73 -12.93
N LEU A 42 4.19 10.56 -13.28
CA LEU A 42 5.06 9.51 -12.76
C LEU A 42 5.30 9.66 -11.26
N ASP A 43 5.46 10.89 -10.75
CA ASP A 43 5.59 11.14 -9.31
C ASP A 43 4.28 10.82 -8.58
N LYS A 44 3.12 11.19 -9.13
CA LYS A 44 1.81 10.79 -8.58
C LYS A 44 1.64 9.26 -8.54
N GLU A 45 1.96 8.56 -9.62
CA GLU A 45 1.92 7.08 -9.65
C GLU A 45 2.92 6.47 -8.66
N SER A 46 4.12 7.03 -8.54
CA SER A 46 5.13 6.61 -7.55
C SER A 46 4.62 6.79 -6.12
N GLN A 47 3.98 7.92 -5.83
CA GLN A 47 3.38 8.21 -4.52
C GLN A 47 2.22 7.26 -4.21
N LEU A 48 1.37 6.96 -5.21
CA LEU A 48 0.29 5.99 -5.05
C LEU A 48 0.81 4.57 -4.80
N ASN A 49 1.90 4.18 -5.48
CA ASN A 49 2.56 2.89 -5.28
C ASN A 49 3.26 2.78 -3.91
N LYS A 50 3.61 3.90 -3.27
CA LYS A 50 4.12 3.91 -1.88
C LYS A 50 3.01 3.78 -0.83
N SER A 51 1.76 4.05 -1.21
CA SER A 51 0.58 4.06 -0.35
C SER A 51 -0.32 2.85 -0.61
N GLU A 52 0.28 1.66 -0.71
CA GLU A 52 -0.50 0.45 -0.96
C GLU A 52 -1.40 0.10 0.23
N PRO A 53 -2.68 -0.24 -0.01
CA PRO A 53 -3.55 -0.74 1.05
C PRO A 53 -3.04 -2.10 1.58
N TRP A 54 -3.31 -2.37 2.86
CA TRP A 54 -2.89 -3.61 3.55
C TRP A 54 -3.19 -4.89 2.76
N ASN A 55 -4.30 -4.95 2.00
CA ASN A 55 -4.62 -6.13 1.20
C ASN A 55 -3.64 -6.38 0.04
N LYS A 56 -3.05 -5.33 -0.53
CA LYS A 56 -2.10 -5.40 -1.67
C LYS A 56 -0.65 -5.63 -1.23
N LEU A 57 -0.32 -5.36 0.04
CA LEU A 57 1.02 -5.61 0.56
C LEU A 57 1.43 -7.08 0.45
N ASN A 58 2.68 -7.29 0.02
CA ASN A 58 3.33 -8.59 -0.04
C ASN A 58 3.49 -9.21 1.36
N LYS A 59 3.58 -10.54 1.43
CA LYS A 59 3.77 -11.27 2.70
C LYS A 59 4.98 -10.74 3.49
N THR A 60 6.11 -10.50 2.82
CA THR A 60 7.33 -9.97 3.43
C THR A 60 7.10 -8.59 4.03
N ALA A 61 6.48 -7.66 3.28
CA ALA A 61 6.17 -6.32 3.77
C ALA A 61 5.25 -6.38 5.01
N LYS A 62 4.23 -7.25 4.99
CA LYS A 62 3.34 -7.46 6.14
C LYS A 62 4.09 -7.98 7.37
N ILE A 63 5.03 -8.90 7.19
CA ILE A 63 5.85 -9.43 8.30
C ILE A 63 6.74 -8.33 8.89
N THR A 64 7.40 -7.52 8.05
CA THR A 64 8.23 -6.40 8.53
C THR A 64 7.40 -5.42 9.35
N GLN A 65 6.23 -5.06 8.85
CA GLN A 65 5.28 -4.17 9.53
C GLN A 65 4.77 -4.74 10.86
N LEU A 66 4.48 -6.05 10.90
CA LEU A 66 4.09 -6.74 12.14
C LEU A 66 5.25 -6.76 13.16
N ASN A 67 6.49 -6.95 12.70
CA ASN A 67 7.65 -6.92 13.59
C ASN A 67 7.85 -5.53 14.21
N GLU A 68 7.73 -4.45 13.42
CA GLU A 68 7.79 -3.07 13.95
C GLU A 68 6.68 -2.78 14.95
N TYR A 69 5.47 -3.27 14.69
CA TYR A 69 4.35 -3.15 15.62
C TYR A 69 4.61 -3.88 16.93
N VAL A 70 5.20 -5.08 16.88
CA VAL A 70 5.60 -5.82 18.10
C VAL A 70 6.64 -5.07 18.91
N GLU A 71 7.61 -4.42 18.27
CA GLU A 71 8.60 -3.59 18.99
C GLU A 71 7.95 -2.41 19.71
N THR A 72 6.92 -1.81 19.10
CA THR A 72 6.19 -0.71 19.73
C THR A 72 5.41 -1.20 20.96
N ILE A 73 4.72 -2.33 20.82
CA ILE A 73 3.97 -2.98 21.91
C ILE A 73 4.89 -3.50 23.01
N SER A 74 6.08 -4.00 22.67
CA SER A 74 7.00 -4.56 23.64
C SER A 74 7.49 -3.51 24.63
N VAL A 75 7.68 -2.27 24.16
CA VAL A 75 7.99 -1.11 24.99
C VAL A 75 6.80 -0.73 25.87
N GLU A 76 5.59 -0.70 25.30
CA GLU A 76 4.36 -0.33 26.03
C GLU A 76 4.02 -1.33 27.16
N HIS A 77 4.08 -2.63 26.87
CA HIS A 77 3.73 -3.70 27.81
C HIS A 77 4.92 -4.29 28.59
N LYS A 78 6.14 -3.78 28.36
CA LYS A 78 7.39 -4.29 28.96
C LYS A 78 7.52 -5.80 28.81
N LEU A 79 7.45 -6.27 27.56
CA LEU A 79 7.57 -7.69 27.23
C LEU A 79 9.03 -8.16 27.31
N SER A 80 9.22 -9.40 27.72
CA SER A 80 10.52 -10.08 27.70
C SER A 80 10.94 -10.39 26.25
N SER A 81 12.25 -10.49 26.01
CA SER A 81 12.79 -10.93 24.70
C SER A 81 12.22 -12.27 24.23
N THR A 82 11.89 -13.19 25.15
CA THR A 82 11.28 -14.49 24.81
C THR A 82 9.82 -14.35 24.36
N GLU A 83 9.07 -13.45 25.01
CA GLU A 83 7.68 -13.12 24.67
C GLU A 83 7.61 -12.43 23.31
N ILE A 84 8.55 -11.51 23.03
CA ILE A 84 8.68 -10.82 21.74
C ILE A 84 8.90 -11.82 20.61
N ALA A 85 9.85 -12.75 20.77
CA ALA A 85 10.14 -13.77 19.75
C ALA A 85 8.93 -14.69 19.50
N THR A 86 8.25 -15.09 20.58
CA THR A 86 7.03 -15.90 20.50
C THR A 86 5.91 -15.15 19.79
N LEU A 87 5.75 -13.85 20.07
CA LEU A 87 4.75 -13.00 19.45
C LEU A 87 5.01 -12.80 17.95
N LYS A 88 6.26 -12.53 17.55
CA LYS A 88 6.64 -12.39 16.14
C LYS A 88 6.35 -13.67 15.34
N SER A 89 6.71 -14.83 15.92
CA SER A 89 6.42 -16.13 15.32
C SER A 89 4.91 -16.37 15.22
N TYR A 90 4.16 -16.09 16.28
CA TYR A 90 2.71 -16.24 16.32
C TYR A 90 1.97 -15.34 15.31
N LEU A 91 2.41 -14.09 15.13
CA LEU A 91 1.83 -13.18 14.15
C LEU A 91 2.12 -13.64 12.71
N THR A 92 3.32 -14.17 12.46
CA THR A 92 3.69 -14.75 11.16
C THR A 92 2.82 -15.97 10.84
N GLU A 93 2.68 -16.89 11.80
CA GLU A 93 1.81 -18.06 11.65
C GLU A 93 0.33 -17.67 11.47
N SER A 94 -0.09 -16.60 12.15
CA SER A 94 -1.46 -16.07 12.02
C SER A 94 -1.71 -15.40 10.66
N LEU A 95 -0.68 -14.79 10.08
CA LEU A 95 -0.71 -14.28 8.71
C LEU A 95 -0.84 -15.43 7.71
N ASP A 96 -0.09 -16.53 7.91
CA ASP A 96 -0.19 -17.74 7.09
C ASP A 96 -1.56 -18.42 7.19
N LYS A 97 -2.17 -18.39 8.37
CA LYS A 97 -3.56 -18.85 8.60
C LYS A 97 -4.63 -17.89 8.05
N LYS A 98 -4.25 -16.87 7.27
CA LYS A 98 -5.14 -15.86 6.67
C LYS A 98 -5.98 -15.07 7.69
N LYS A 99 -5.58 -15.03 8.96
CA LYS A 99 -6.33 -14.31 10.03
C LYS A 99 -6.13 -12.80 10.00
N LEU A 100 -5.10 -12.32 9.31
CA LEU A 100 -4.73 -10.90 9.21
C LEU A 100 -4.72 -10.44 7.74
N GLN A 101 -5.51 -11.08 6.88
CA GLN A 101 -5.49 -10.79 5.44
C GLN A 101 -6.32 -9.56 5.09
N HIS A 102 -7.39 -9.28 5.85
CA HIS A 102 -8.31 -8.19 5.52
C HIS A 102 -7.96 -6.89 6.24
N VAL A 103 -8.35 -5.78 5.61
CA VAL A 103 -8.24 -4.42 6.19
C VAL A 103 -9.05 -4.26 7.47
N LYS A 104 -10.12 -5.04 7.67
CA LYS A 104 -10.91 -5.03 8.91
C LYS A 104 -10.14 -5.60 10.12
N ASP A 105 -9.16 -6.47 9.87
CA ASP A 105 -8.42 -7.15 10.93
C ASP A 105 -7.17 -6.36 11.37
N VAL A 106 -6.72 -5.41 10.54
CA VAL A 106 -5.50 -4.62 10.76
C VAL A 106 -5.74 -3.15 10.41
N GLN A 107 -5.57 -2.27 11.40
CA GLN A 107 -5.64 -0.82 11.20
C GLN A 107 -4.28 -0.32 10.71
N TYR A 108 -4.10 -0.38 9.39
CA TYR A 108 -2.90 0.07 8.69
C TYR A 108 -3.05 1.52 8.21
N ASP A 109 -2.07 2.36 8.52
CA ASP A 109 -2.00 3.72 8.04
C ASP A 109 -1.11 3.80 6.80
N LYS A 110 -1.73 4.18 5.67
CA LYS A 110 -1.08 4.27 4.37
C LYS A 110 -0.11 5.44 4.27
N SER A 111 -0.30 6.48 5.09
CA SER A 111 0.53 7.69 5.07
C SER A 111 1.84 7.47 5.80
N THR A 112 1.79 6.83 6.97
CA THR A 112 2.97 6.51 7.78
C THR A 112 3.59 5.16 7.45
N ASN A 113 2.93 4.35 6.59
CA ASN A 113 3.33 2.99 6.27
C ASN A 113 3.51 2.15 7.55
N LYS A 114 2.62 2.31 8.54
CA LYS A 114 2.73 1.62 9.84
C LYS A 114 1.40 1.02 10.28
N ILE A 115 1.47 -0.08 11.03
CA ILE A 115 0.30 -0.65 11.71
C ILE A 115 0.03 0.17 12.97
N ARG A 116 -1.14 0.82 13.05
CA ARG A 116 -1.56 1.56 14.23
C ARG A 116 -2.11 0.63 15.31
N LEU A 117 -2.94 -0.34 14.91
CA LEU A 117 -3.63 -1.23 15.83
C LEU A 117 -4.04 -2.53 15.12
N ILE A 118 -4.02 -3.64 15.84
CA ILE A 118 -4.65 -4.91 15.42
C ILE A 118 -5.84 -5.18 16.35
N PRO A 119 -7.09 -4.84 15.95
CA PRO A 119 -8.28 -5.01 16.81
C PRO A 119 -8.52 -6.45 17.27
N CYS A 120 -8.12 -7.43 16.45
CA CYS A 120 -8.27 -8.84 16.77
C CYS A 120 -7.25 -9.34 17.82
N LEU A 121 -6.18 -8.58 18.09
CA LEU A 121 -5.12 -8.95 19.01
C LEU A 121 -5.53 -8.63 20.45
N HIS A 122 -5.63 -9.67 21.28
CA HIS A 122 -5.94 -9.55 22.71
C HIS A 122 -4.76 -10.01 23.55
N PHE A 123 -4.34 -9.17 24.49
CA PHE A 123 -3.37 -9.53 25.51
C PHE A 123 -4.10 -10.15 26.72
N ASN A 124 -3.63 -11.31 27.18
CA ASN A 124 -4.07 -11.90 28.43
C ASN A 124 -3.05 -11.56 29.53
N PRO A 125 -3.39 -10.71 30.52
CA PRO A 125 -2.45 -10.30 31.56
C PRO A 125 -2.06 -11.44 32.50
N VAL A 126 -2.91 -12.46 32.66
CA VAL A 126 -2.66 -13.60 33.57
C VAL A 126 -1.63 -14.56 32.98
N THR A 127 -1.76 -14.88 31.70
CA THR A 127 -0.83 -15.80 31.01
C THR A 127 0.31 -15.08 30.30
N ARG A 128 0.28 -13.73 30.28
CA ARG A 128 1.15 -12.83 29.51
C ARG A 128 1.28 -13.21 28.03
N LYS A 129 0.21 -13.79 27.45
CA LYS A 129 0.17 -14.24 26.05
C LYS A 129 -0.78 -13.39 25.22
N PHE A 130 -0.37 -13.15 23.98
CA PHE A 130 -1.22 -12.54 22.97
C PHE A 130 -1.98 -13.61 22.20
N THR A 131 -3.24 -13.33 21.91
CA THR A 131 -4.11 -14.23 21.14
C THR A 131 -4.95 -13.43 20.16
N ILE A 132 -5.12 -13.93 18.95
CA ILE A 132 -6.04 -13.34 17.97
C ILE A 132 -7.43 -13.93 18.17
N LYS A 133 -8.37 -13.12 18.65
CA LYS A 133 -9.79 -13.46 18.80
C LYS A 133 -10.59 -12.96 17.60
N ARG A 134 -11.56 -13.75 17.16
CA ARG A 134 -12.47 -13.39 16.06
C ARG A 134 -13.45 -12.31 16.56
N GLN A 135 -13.52 -11.18 15.86
CA GLN A 135 -14.38 -10.05 16.23
C GLN A 135 -15.87 -10.27 15.90
N GLU A 136 -16.19 -11.23 15.03
CA GLU A 136 -17.58 -11.52 14.67
C GLU A 136 -18.33 -12.21 15.81
N LYS A 137 -19.34 -11.50 16.33
CA LYS A 137 -20.38 -12.09 17.19
C LYS A 137 -21.22 -13.04 16.32
N ARG A 138 -20.86 -14.31 16.25
CA ARG A 138 -21.73 -15.32 15.63
C ARG A 138 -23.00 -15.41 16.46
N VAL A 139 -24.15 -15.05 15.89
CA VAL A 139 -25.44 -15.37 16.51
C VAL A 139 -25.50 -16.89 16.62
N SER A 140 -25.58 -17.40 17.85
CA SER A 140 -25.62 -18.84 18.06
C SER A 140 -26.90 -19.39 17.45
N THR A 141 -26.76 -20.15 16.37
CA THR A 141 -27.88 -20.91 15.77
C THR A 141 -28.35 -22.04 16.68
N LEU A 142 -27.72 -22.27 17.85
CA LEU A 142 -28.27 -23.21 18.84
C LEU A 142 -29.67 -22.80 19.30
N LYS A 143 -30.00 -21.49 19.32
CA LYS A 143 -31.35 -21.04 19.67
C LYS A 143 -32.40 -21.39 18.61
N SER A 144 -31.99 -21.61 17.36
CA SER A 144 -32.88 -22.06 16.28
C SER A 144 -32.88 -23.59 16.12
N LEU A 145 -32.00 -24.30 16.81
CA LEU A 145 -32.05 -25.75 16.87
C LEU A 145 -33.16 -26.13 17.87
N GLY A 146 -34.28 -26.64 17.37
CA GLY A 146 -35.37 -27.13 18.20
C GLY A 146 -34.88 -28.20 19.19
N ALA A 147 -35.55 -28.33 20.34
CA ALA A 147 -35.22 -29.34 21.33
C ALA A 147 -35.18 -30.72 20.66
N GLY A 148 -34.00 -31.35 20.66
CA GLY A 148 -33.81 -32.66 20.05
C GLY A 148 -34.83 -33.66 20.58
N LYS A 149 -35.41 -34.48 19.71
CA LYS A 149 -36.46 -35.44 20.09
C LYS A 149 -35.94 -36.33 21.24
N PRO A 150 -36.67 -36.46 22.36
CA PRO A 150 -36.26 -37.34 23.44
C PRO A 150 -36.16 -38.78 22.92
N LYS A 151 -35.04 -39.45 23.20
CA LYS A 151 -34.89 -40.89 22.94
C LYS A 151 -35.95 -41.62 23.75
N LYS A 152 -36.86 -42.32 23.07
CA LYS A 152 -37.77 -43.26 23.72
C LYS A 152 -36.93 -44.34 24.41
N GLN A 153 -36.93 -44.37 25.73
CA GLN A 153 -36.50 -45.55 26.48
C GLN A 153 -37.57 -46.62 26.23
N GLY A 154 -37.16 -47.71 25.58
CA GLY A 154 -37.99 -48.90 25.45
C GLY A 154 -38.15 -49.54 26.83
N PHE A 155 -39.40 -49.90 27.15
CA PHE A 155 -39.74 -50.76 28.28
C PHE A 155 -39.36 -52.21 27.96
#